data_AF-A0A2N6FSB7-F1
#
_entry.id   AF-A0A2N6FSB7-F1
#
_cell.length_a   1.000
_cell.length_b   1.000
_cell.length_c   1.000
_cell.angle_alpha   90.00
_cell.angle_beta   90.00
_cell.angle_gamma   90.00
#
_symmetry.space_group_name_H-M   'P 1'
#
loop_
_entity.id
_entity.type
_entity.pdbx_description
1 polymer ?
#
loop_
_entity_poly.entity_id
_entity_poly.type
_entity_poly.pdbx_seq_one_letter_code
_entity_poly.pdbx_strand_id
1 'polypeptide(L)'
;MNQQKAITYSLLAYIRANSELINGPLDIFVPLIKRALSMMHKNGINSGKNISEIYEHSKKIYDMVFPLPVLKKILNIISTEINNTKEGAFILNKDDSFIISNYTFVEYDEVTRKREVQIKELEELFQKFCTASDYNIKKDESIFHFIEEHKITLAKYLSNSEVSEPHDYTTVVQFINYFKNITPVYDLIKSLYLGSILSEYIEYTPSTIAIST
;
A
#
# COMPACT_ATOMS: atom_id res chain seq x y z
N MET A 1 -5.33 13.92 -0.83
CA MET A 1 -4.69 12.60 -1.05
C MET A 1 -5.66 11.70 -1.77
N ASN A 2 -5.19 10.84 -2.68
CA ASN A 2 -6.07 10.05 -3.56
C ASN A 2 -6.54 8.78 -2.85
N GLN A 3 -7.84 8.48 -2.92
CA GLN A 3 -8.47 7.24 -2.39
C GLN A 3 -7.69 5.98 -2.81
N GLN A 4 -7.02 6.02 -3.97
CA GLN A 4 -6.16 4.96 -4.46
C GLN A 4 -5.02 4.58 -3.51
N LYS A 5 -4.36 5.57 -2.89
CA LYS A 5 -3.23 5.32 -1.99
C LYS A 5 -3.67 4.59 -0.72
N ALA A 6 -4.84 4.94 -0.20
CA ALA A 6 -5.44 4.25 0.93
C ALA A 6 -5.78 2.78 0.61
N ILE A 7 -6.30 2.52 -0.60
CA ILE A 7 -6.57 1.16 -1.07
C ILE A 7 -5.25 0.37 -1.08
N THR A 8 -4.18 0.94 -1.62
CA THR A 8 -2.84 0.34 -1.62
C THR A 8 -2.37 0.01 -0.21
N TYR A 9 -2.48 0.93 0.75
CA TYR A 9 -2.08 0.67 2.14
C TYR A 9 -2.89 -0.46 2.77
N SER A 10 -4.20 -0.44 2.61
CA SER A 10 -5.07 -1.50 3.13
C SER A 10 -4.74 -2.86 2.53
N LEU A 11 -4.34 -2.89 1.26
CA LEU A 11 -3.94 -4.10 0.56
C LEU A 11 -2.56 -4.60 1.04
N LEU A 12 -1.58 -3.70 1.23
CA LEU A 12 -0.27 -4.03 1.80
C LEU A 12 -0.41 -4.66 3.19
N ALA A 13 -1.22 -4.06 4.06
CA ALA A 13 -1.50 -4.62 5.38
C ALA A 13 -2.18 -5.99 5.30
N TYR A 14 -3.11 -6.17 4.36
CA TYR A 14 -3.76 -7.46 4.14
C TYR A 14 -2.78 -8.53 3.67
N ILE A 15 -1.94 -8.23 2.67
CA ILE A 15 -0.88 -9.13 2.18
C ILE A 15 0.03 -9.50 3.34
N ARG A 16 0.51 -8.52 4.11
CA ARG A 16 1.40 -8.76 5.26
C ARG A 16 0.81 -9.74 6.29
N ALA A 17 -0.49 -9.65 6.53
CA ALA A 17 -1.19 -10.46 7.51
C ALA A 17 -1.57 -11.87 7.01
N ASN A 18 -1.71 -12.05 5.69
CA ASN A 18 -2.27 -13.29 5.09
C ASN A 18 -1.29 -14.05 4.19
N SER A 19 -0.11 -13.50 3.87
CA SER A 19 0.91 -14.21 3.10
C SER A 19 1.78 -15.08 4.02
N GLU A 20 1.70 -16.39 3.83
CA GLU A 20 2.46 -17.40 4.60
C GLU A 20 3.98 -17.34 4.37
N LEU A 21 4.42 -16.79 3.23
CA LEU A 21 5.81 -16.80 2.76
C LEU A 21 6.34 -15.37 2.49
N ILE A 22 6.44 -14.55 3.53
CA ILE A 22 7.18 -13.28 3.48
C ILE A 22 8.58 -13.54 4.05
N ASN A 23 9.55 -13.73 3.16
CA ASN A 23 10.94 -14.02 3.51
C ASN A 23 11.79 -12.74 3.61
N GLY A 24 11.32 -11.63 3.01
CA GLY A 24 11.95 -10.33 3.10
C GLY A 24 10.95 -9.16 2.99
N PRO A 25 11.39 -7.94 3.36
CA PRO A 25 10.53 -6.75 3.33
C PRO A 25 10.04 -6.37 1.92
N LEU A 26 10.67 -6.91 0.87
CA LEU A 26 10.24 -6.66 -0.52
C LEU A 26 9.12 -7.60 -1.00
N ASP A 27 8.93 -8.74 -0.33
CA ASP A 27 8.03 -9.79 -0.81
C ASP A 27 6.57 -9.36 -0.74
N ILE A 28 6.23 -8.47 0.20
CA ILE A 28 4.88 -7.88 0.31
C ILE A 28 4.47 -7.07 -0.92
N PHE A 29 5.43 -6.64 -1.74
CA PHE A 29 5.17 -5.87 -2.96
C PHE A 29 5.08 -6.75 -4.21
N VAL A 30 5.54 -8.01 -4.15
CA VAL A 30 5.48 -8.95 -5.27
C VAL A 30 4.04 -9.13 -5.78
N PRO A 31 3.02 -9.36 -4.92
CA PRO A 31 1.63 -9.46 -5.37
C PRO A 31 1.11 -8.20 -6.07
N LEU A 32 1.57 -7.01 -5.66
CA LEU A 32 1.15 -5.75 -6.30
C LEU A 32 1.64 -5.69 -7.75
N ILE A 33 2.91 -6.02 -7.98
CA ILE A 33 3.49 -6.02 -9.33
C ILE A 33 2.91 -7.16 -10.17
N LYS A 34 2.67 -8.34 -9.59
CA LYS A 34 1.93 -9.42 -10.26
C LYS A 34 0.56 -8.94 -10.75
N ARG A 35 -0.20 -8.26 -9.91
CA ARG A 35 -1.49 -7.69 -10.32
C ARG A 35 -1.34 -6.62 -11.41
N ALA A 36 -0.33 -5.76 -11.34
CA ALA A 36 -0.08 -4.76 -12.38
C ALA A 36 0.22 -5.40 -13.75
N LEU A 37 1.07 -6.42 -13.81
CA LEU A 37 1.36 -7.18 -15.03
C LEU A 37 0.10 -7.85 -15.60
N SER A 38 -0.72 -8.45 -14.74
CA SER A 38 -1.99 -9.05 -15.16
C SER A 38 -2.97 -8.01 -15.74
N MET A 39 -3.02 -6.82 -15.15
CA MET A 39 -3.84 -5.71 -15.67
C MET A 39 -3.31 -5.17 -16.99
N MET A 40 -1.99 -5.06 -17.15
CA MET A 40 -1.34 -4.68 -18.42
C MET A 40 -1.71 -5.66 -19.52
N HIS A 41 -1.57 -6.97 -19.28
CA HIS A 41 -1.94 -8.00 -20.23
C HIS A 41 -3.43 -7.94 -20.61
N LYS A 42 -4.31 -7.81 -19.61
CA LYS A 42 -5.76 -7.65 -19.82
C LYS A 42 -6.11 -6.44 -20.69
N ASN A 43 -5.29 -5.38 -20.62
CA ASN A 43 -5.44 -4.16 -21.42
C ASN A 43 -4.72 -4.25 -22.78
N GLY A 44 -4.24 -5.43 -23.18
CA GLY A 44 -3.58 -5.67 -24.48
C GLY A 44 -2.09 -5.33 -24.50
N ILE A 45 -1.48 -4.99 -23.37
CA ILE A 45 -0.04 -4.69 -23.28
C ILE A 45 0.70 -5.99 -22.97
N ASN A 46 1.21 -6.62 -24.02
CA ASN A 46 1.85 -7.94 -23.97
C ASN A 46 3.37 -7.89 -24.01
N SER A 47 3.96 -6.73 -24.25
CA SER A 47 5.42 -6.55 -24.26
C SER A 47 5.76 -5.07 -24.10
N GLY A 48 6.95 -4.78 -23.62
CA GLY A 48 7.48 -3.42 -23.56
C GLY A 48 8.99 -3.39 -23.76
N LYS A 49 9.49 -2.21 -24.12
CA LYS A 49 10.92 -1.99 -24.40
C LYS A 49 11.71 -1.77 -23.12
N ASN A 50 11.07 -1.33 -22.04
CA ASN A 50 11.73 -1.09 -20.78
C ASN A 50 10.80 -1.28 -19.58
N ILE A 51 11.34 -1.75 -18.45
CA ILE A 51 10.61 -1.87 -17.17
C ILE A 51 10.03 -0.55 -16.65
N SER A 52 10.48 0.61 -17.14
CA SER A 52 9.86 1.91 -16.84
C SER A 52 8.38 1.97 -17.23
N GLU A 53 7.95 1.22 -18.24
CA GLU A 53 6.54 1.11 -18.61
C GLU A 53 5.71 0.41 -17.52
N ILE A 54 6.27 -0.64 -16.91
CA ILE A 54 5.67 -1.33 -15.76
C ILE A 54 5.67 -0.40 -14.54
N TYR A 55 6.74 0.38 -14.34
CA TYR A 55 6.81 1.39 -13.28
C TYR A 55 5.68 2.41 -13.40
N GLU A 56 5.48 3.02 -14.58
CA GLU A 56 4.42 4.02 -14.77
C GLU A 56 3.03 3.43 -14.55
N HIS A 57 2.79 2.20 -15.02
CA HIS A 57 1.53 1.50 -14.75
C HIS A 57 1.33 1.21 -13.27
N SER A 58 2.35 0.69 -12.59
CA SER A 58 2.28 0.37 -11.16
C SER A 58 2.07 1.64 -10.32
N LYS A 59 2.79 2.72 -10.65
CA LYS A 59 2.62 4.03 -10.02
C LYS A 59 1.20 4.56 -10.19
N LYS A 60 0.63 4.45 -11.40
CA LYS A 60 -0.77 4.86 -11.66
C LYS A 60 -1.78 4.02 -10.88
N ILE A 61 -1.58 2.71 -10.78
CA ILE A 61 -2.50 1.80 -10.09
C ILE A 61 -2.41 1.97 -8.57
N TYR A 62 -1.22 2.22 -8.02
CA TYR A 62 -1.01 2.16 -6.57
C TYR A 62 -0.77 3.51 -5.89
N ASP A 63 -0.56 4.59 -6.65
CA ASP A 63 -0.14 5.89 -6.13
C ASP A 63 1.10 5.78 -5.21
N MET A 64 2.02 4.89 -5.61
CA MET A 64 3.23 4.53 -4.88
C MET A 64 4.42 4.46 -5.84
N VAL A 65 5.59 4.91 -5.36
CA VAL A 65 6.82 4.92 -6.15
C VAL A 65 7.59 3.64 -5.89
N PHE A 66 7.87 2.90 -6.96
CA PHE A 66 8.75 1.74 -6.93
C PHE A 66 10.09 2.12 -7.57
N PRO A 67 11.17 2.36 -6.82
CA PRO A 67 12.47 2.66 -7.42
C PRO A 67 12.84 1.58 -8.45
N LEU A 68 13.29 1.98 -9.65
CA LEU A 68 13.57 1.04 -10.74
C LEU A 68 14.48 -0.15 -10.33
N PRO A 69 15.54 0.03 -9.52
CA PRO A 69 16.35 -1.10 -9.04
C PRO A 69 15.55 -2.10 -8.20
N VAL A 70 14.58 -1.62 -7.40
CA VAL A 70 13.71 -2.47 -6.59
C VAL A 70 12.67 -3.17 -7.47
N LEU A 71 12.05 -2.44 -8.39
CA LEU A 71 11.12 -3.02 -9.36
C LEU A 71 11.79 -4.14 -10.17
N LYS A 72 13.03 -3.92 -10.63
CA LYS A 72 13.81 -4.95 -11.34
C LYS A 72 14.02 -6.21 -10.49
N LYS A 73 14.32 -6.08 -9.19
CA LYS A 73 14.44 -7.24 -8.28
C LYS A 73 13.10 -7.99 -8.17
N ILE A 74 11.99 -7.28 -7.97
CA ILE A 74 10.64 -7.86 -7.88
C ILE A 74 10.27 -8.59 -9.19
N LEU A 75 10.54 -7.98 -10.35
CA LEU A 75 10.26 -8.59 -11.65
C LEU A 75 11.07 -9.87 -11.89
N ASN A 76 12.33 -9.92 -11.44
CA ASN A 76 13.13 -11.15 -11.52
C ASN A 76 12.56 -12.28 -10.66
N ILE A 77 12.10 -11.96 -9.44
CA ILE A 77 11.41 -12.92 -8.55
C ILE A 77 10.17 -13.46 -9.28
N ILE A 78 9.34 -12.56 -9.81
CA ILE A 78 8.10 -12.91 -10.53
C ILE A 78 8.38 -13.77 -11.75
N SER A 79 9.35 -13.39 -12.58
CA SER A 79 9.76 -14.14 -13.78
C SER A 79 10.21 -15.55 -13.42
N THR A 80 10.95 -15.71 -12.33
CA THR A 80 11.39 -17.03 -11.85
C THR A 80 10.21 -17.87 -11.36
N GLU A 81 9.39 -17.31 -10.47
CA GLU A 81 8.23 -18.02 -9.90
C GLU A 81 7.21 -18.46 -10.96
N ILE A 82 6.86 -17.55 -11.87
CA ILE A 82 5.88 -17.82 -12.92
C ILE A 82 6.42 -18.89 -13.86
N ASN A 83 7.65 -18.78 -14.35
CA ASN A 83 8.17 -19.72 -15.34
C ASN A 83 8.46 -21.10 -14.78
N ASN A 84 8.63 -21.24 -13.45
CA ASN A 84 8.67 -22.54 -12.79
C ASN A 84 7.32 -23.30 -12.83
N THR A 85 6.20 -22.59 -13.04
CA THR A 85 4.85 -23.17 -13.04
C THR A 85 4.15 -23.12 -14.39
N LYS A 86 4.39 -22.04 -15.16
CA LYS A 86 3.84 -21.74 -16.48
C LYS A 86 4.93 -21.11 -17.33
N GLU A 87 5.72 -21.96 -17.97
CA GLU A 87 6.86 -21.54 -18.79
C GLU A 87 6.45 -20.49 -19.84
N GLY A 88 7.19 -19.38 -19.89
CA GLY A 88 7.02 -18.30 -20.86
C GLY A 88 5.90 -17.30 -20.56
N ALA A 89 5.18 -17.42 -19.44
CA ALA A 89 4.06 -16.52 -19.14
C ALA A 89 4.49 -15.09 -18.75
N PHE A 90 5.70 -14.92 -18.22
CA PHE A 90 6.35 -13.61 -18.09
C PHE A 90 7.85 -13.74 -18.29
N ILE A 91 8.43 -12.98 -19.23
CA ILE A 91 9.86 -13.02 -19.54
C ILE A 91 10.43 -11.62 -19.35
N LEU A 92 11.46 -11.51 -18.51
CA LEU A 92 12.27 -10.30 -18.36
C LEU A 92 13.62 -10.50 -19.06
N ASN A 93 13.92 -9.66 -20.05
CA ASN A 93 15.16 -9.72 -20.81
C ASN A 93 16.29 -8.95 -20.12
N LYS A 94 17.54 -9.22 -20.53
CA LYS A 94 18.74 -8.59 -19.95
C LYS A 94 18.82 -7.08 -20.18
N ASP A 95 18.19 -6.59 -21.25
CA ASP A 95 18.11 -5.17 -21.63
C ASP A 95 16.92 -4.43 -20.99
N ASP A 96 16.28 -5.06 -20.00
CA ASP A 96 15.08 -4.56 -19.31
C ASP A 96 13.81 -4.49 -20.18
N SER A 97 13.84 -5.03 -21.40
CA SER A 97 12.61 -5.32 -22.14
C SER A 97 11.87 -6.51 -21.53
N PHE A 98 10.57 -6.63 -21.80
CA PHE A 98 9.75 -7.69 -21.20
C PHE A 98 8.65 -8.17 -22.14
N ILE A 99 8.18 -9.39 -21.87
CA ILE A 99 7.05 -10.04 -22.55
C ILE A 99 6.09 -10.59 -21.48
N ILE A 100 4.79 -10.40 -21.67
CA ILE A 100 3.70 -10.91 -20.86
C ILE A 100 2.79 -11.76 -21.75
N SER A 101 2.72 -13.06 -21.47
CA SER A 101 1.98 -14.03 -22.29
C SER A 101 0.99 -14.81 -21.43
N ASN A 102 -0.31 -14.72 -21.74
CA ASN A 102 -1.37 -15.49 -21.07
C ASN A 102 -1.30 -15.41 -19.53
N TYR A 103 -0.91 -14.24 -19.01
CA TYR A 103 -0.69 -14.05 -17.58
C TYR A 103 -1.95 -13.51 -16.90
N THR A 104 -2.37 -14.16 -15.82
CA THR A 104 -3.56 -13.78 -15.05
C THR A 104 -3.27 -13.93 -13.57
N PHE A 105 -3.67 -12.91 -12.80
CA PHE A 105 -3.51 -12.86 -11.36
C PHE A 105 -4.73 -12.22 -10.72
N VAL A 106 -5.51 -13.00 -9.95
CA VAL A 106 -6.83 -12.60 -9.41
C VAL A 106 -6.91 -12.70 -7.88
N GLU A 107 -5.83 -13.13 -7.22
CA GLU A 107 -5.79 -13.49 -5.80
C GLU A 107 -6.30 -12.40 -4.85
N TYR A 108 -6.11 -11.13 -5.22
CA TYR A 108 -6.48 -9.98 -4.39
C TYR A 108 -7.61 -9.11 -4.98
N ASP A 109 -8.27 -9.54 -6.06
CA ASP A 109 -9.29 -8.72 -6.72
C ASP A 109 -10.52 -8.49 -5.84
N GLU A 110 -11.03 -9.53 -5.16
CA GLU A 110 -12.17 -9.41 -4.25
C GLU A 110 -11.82 -8.55 -3.02
N VAL A 111 -10.62 -8.76 -2.47
CA VAL A 111 -10.10 -7.96 -1.36
C VAL A 111 -10.03 -6.49 -1.76
N THR A 112 -9.47 -6.19 -2.94
CA THR A 112 -9.35 -4.81 -3.44
C THR A 112 -10.72 -4.15 -3.57
N ARG A 113 -11.70 -4.82 -4.20
CA ARG A 113 -13.07 -4.29 -4.34
C ARG A 113 -13.74 -4.04 -2.99
N LYS A 114 -13.58 -4.96 -2.04
CA LYS A 114 -14.12 -4.79 -0.69
C LYS A 114 -13.50 -3.59 0.00
N ARG A 115 -12.17 -3.43 -0.10
CA ARG A 115 -11.45 -2.29 0.48
C ARG A 115 -11.85 -0.96 -0.13
N GLU A 116 -12.07 -0.89 -1.44
CA GLU A 116 -12.59 0.31 -2.12
C GLU A 116 -13.87 0.85 -1.48
N VAL A 117 -14.84 -0.04 -1.20
CA VAL A 117 -16.10 0.33 -0.55
C VAL A 117 -15.87 0.77 0.90
N GLN A 118 -15.16 -0.04 1.68
CA GLN A 118 -14.92 0.23 3.10
C GLN A 118 -14.14 1.54 3.33
N ILE A 119 -13.18 1.84 2.45
CA ILE A 119 -12.38 3.06 2.51
C ILE A 119 -13.22 4.29 2.22
N LYS A 120 -14.16 4.19 1.27
CA LYS A 120 -15.10 5.27 0.98
C LYS A 120 -16.02 5.54 2.17
N GLU A 121 -16.59 4.51 2.77
CA GLU A 121 -17.43 4.62 3.96
C GLU A 121 -16.67 5.23 5.15
N LEU A 122 -15.40 4.84 5.32
CA LEU A 122 -14.53 5.39 6.34
C LEU A 122 -14.26 6.89 6.14
N GLU A 123 -13.98 7.31 4.91
CA GLU A 123 -13.82 8.73 4.58
C GLU A 123 -15.11 9.51 4.91
N GLU A 124 -16.29 8.99 4.56
CA GLU A 124 -17.57 9.63 4.90
C GLU A 124 -17.80 9.73 6.42
N LEU A 125 -17.43 8.70 7.19
CA LEU A 125 -17.50 8.71 8.65
C LEU A 125 -16.50 9.71 9.25
N PHE A 126 -15.30 9.83 8.68
CA PHE A 126 -14.33 10.82 9.09
C PHE A 126 -14.83 12.24 8.86
N GLN A 127 -15.46 12.53 7.72
CA GLN A 127 -16.04 13.84 7.47
C GLN A 127 -17.16 14.19 8.47
N LYS A 128 -17.95 13.20 8.89
CA LYS A 128 -18.93 13.38 9.97
C LYS A 128 -18.26 13.67 11.31
N PHE A 129 -17.18 12.95 11.63
CA PHE A 129 -16.35 13.24 12.80
C PHE A 129 -15.87 14.69 12.76
N CYS A 130 -15.21 15.14 11.68
CA CYS A 130 -14.73 16.51 11.55
C CYS A 130 -15.83 17.56 11.72
N THR A 131 -17.03 17.31 11.18
CA THR A 131 -18.16 18.25 11.24
C THR A 131 -18.85 18.29 12.62
N ALA A 132 -18.95 17.14 13.29
CA ALA A 132 -19.59 17.02 14.60
C ALA A 132 -18.70 17.49 15.76
N SER A 133 -17.42 17.68 15.47
CA SER A 133 -16.39 17.98 16.43
C SER A 133 -16.09 19.48 16.38
N ASP A 134 -16.04 20.18 17.53
CA ASP A 134 -15.74 21.63 17.62
C ASP A 134 -14.28 21.99 17.23
N TYR A 135 -13.57 21.08 16.56
CA TYR A 135 -12.13 21.17 16.37
C TYR A 135 -11.79 21.72 14.98
N ASN A 136 -10.68 22.45 14.91
CA ASN A 136 -10.11 23.05 13.70
C ASN A 136 -9.53 22.00 12.70
N ILE A 137 -10.13 20.81 12.57
CA ILE A 137 -9.81 19.95 11.43
C ILE A 137 -10.43 20.61 10.21
N LYS A 138 -9.63 20.87 9.17
CA LYS A 138 -10.18 21.45 7.95
C LYS A 138 -11.21 20.48 7.41
N LYS A 139 -12.43 20.96 7.15
CA LYS A 139 -13.55 20.16 6.62
C LYS A 139 -13.23 19.44 5.30
N ASP A 140 -12.15 19.82 4.61
CA ASP A 140 -11.71 19.22 3.35
C ASP A 140 -10.50 18.28 3.51
N GLU A 141 -10.12 17.98 4.76
CA GLU A 141 -9.01 17.09 5.07
C GLU A 141 -9.46 15.63 4.98
N SER A 142 -8.65 14.78 4.33
CA SER A 142 -8.97 13.36 4.19
C SER A 142 -8.46 12.56 5.38
N ILE A 143 -9.18 11.51 5.79
CA ILE A 143 -8.75 10.62 6.88
C ILE A 143 -7.36 10.03 6.62
N PHE A 144 -7.03 9.81 5.35
CA PHE A 144 -5.74 9.26 4.98
C PHE A 144 -4.64 10.28 5.27
N HIS A 145 -4.88 11.56 4.99
CA HIS A 145 -3.90 12.62 5.25
C HIS A 145 -3.69 12.75 6.75
N PHE A 146 -4.78 12.72 7.52
CA PHE A 146 -4.73 12.69 8.98
C PHE A 146 -3.89 11.52 9.52
N ILE A 147 -4.08 10.30 8.99
CA ILE A 147 -3.29 9.13 9.40
C ILE A 147 -1.80 9.33 9.09
N GLU A 148 -1.49 9.85 7.89
CA GLU A 148 -0.12 10.11 7.46
C GLU A 148 0.58 11.16 8.33
N GLU A 149 -0.06 12.32 8.53
CA GLU A 149 0.50 13.42 9.32
C GLU A 149 0.70 13.05 10.80
N HIS A 150 -0.14 12.16 11.32
CA HIS A 150 -0.11 11.76 12.72
C HIS A 150 0.45 10.35 12.97
N LYS A 151 1.12 9.73 12.00
CA LYS A 151 1.68 8.37 12.09
C LYS A 151 2.39 8.09 13.42
N ILE A 152 3.31 8.96 13.84
CA ILE A 152 4.10 8.79 15.07
C ILE A 152 3.21 8.80 16.32
N THR A 153 2.24 9.71 16.37
CA THR A 153 1.32 9.82 17.52
C THR A 153 0.35 8.65 17.54
N LEU A 154 -0.20 8.26 16.38
CA LEU A 154 -1.07 7.10 16.24
C LEU A 154 -0.36 5.81 16.68
N ALA A 155 0.93 5.66 16.38
CA ALA A 155 1.72 4.50 16.82
C ALA A 155 1.60 4.24 18.34
N LYS A 156 1.58 5.29 19.16
CA LYS A 156 1.48 5.21 20.62
C LYS A 156 0.13 4.65 21.09
N TYR A 157 -0.94 4.99 20.38
CA TYR A 157 -2.31 4.57 20.70
C TYR A 157 -2.67 3.21 20.10
N LEU A 158 -2.11 2.87 18.94
CA LEU A 158 -2.39 1.62 18.25
C LEU A 158 -1.57 0.43 18.78
N SER A 159 -0.50 0.66 19.54
CA SER A 159 0.39 -0.37 20.09
C SER A 159 -0.04 -0.96 21.43
N ASN A 160 -1.24 -0.62 21.95
CA ASN A 160 -1.75 -1.06 23.26
C ASN A 160 -0.85 -0.72 24.46
N SER A 161 0.14 0.16 24.33
CA SER A 161 0.80 0.74 25.50
C SER A 161 -0.21 1.55 26.30
N GLU A 162 -0.30 1.33 27.61
CA GLU A 162 -1.11 2.14 28.51
C GLU A 162 -0.65 3.61 28.40
N VAL A 163 -1.36 4.40 27.60
CA VAL A 163 -1.09 5.83 27.49
C VAL A 163 -1.66 6.47 28.75
N SER A 164 -0.79 6.68 29.75
CA SER A 164 -1.14 7.24 31.04
C SER A 164 -1.31 8.77 30.98
N GLU A 165 -2.13 9.30 30.07
CA GLU A 165 -2.50 10.71 30.13
C GLU A 165 -4.03 10.86 30.00
N PRO A 166 -4.76 10.85 31.14
CA PRO A 166 -6.22 10.84 31.17
C PRO A 166 -6.86 12.16 30.67
N HIS A 167 -6.07 13.11 30.17
CA HIS A 167 -6.52 14.46 29.76
C HIS A 167 -5.89 14.94 28.44
N ASP A 168 -5.37 14.05 27.60
CA ASP A 168 -4.87 14.45 26.27
C ASP A 168 -6.07 14.75 25.35
N TYR A 169 -6.40 16.04 25.17
CA TYR A 169 -7.44 16.55 24.27
C TYR A 169 -6.93 16.76 22.84
N THR A 170 -5.81 16.16 22.45
CA THR A 170 -5.36 16.24 21.06
C THR A 170 -6.38 15.61 20.11
N THR A 171 -6.40 16.14 18.89
CA THR A 171 -7.25 15.63 17.80
C THR A 171 -7.07 14.12 17.58
N VAL A 172 -5.85 13.61 17.78
CA VAL A 172 -5.53 12.17 17.64
C VAL A 172 -6.23 11.32 18.71
N VAL A 173 -6.27 11.77 19.97
CA VAL A 173 -6.94 11.02 21.05
C VAL A 173 -8.45 10.97 20.82
N GLN A 174 -9.04 12.08 20.40
CA GLN A 174 -10.47 12.15 20.11
C GLN A 174 -10.83 11.29 18.90
N PHE A 175 -10.01 11.33 17.85
CA PHE A 175 -10.13 10.44 16.70
C PHE A 175 -10.14 8.97 17.16
N ILE A 176 -9.14 8.55 17.95
CA ILE A 176 -9.09 7.18 18.48
C ILE A 176 -10.33 6.87 19.32
N ASN A 177 -10.73 7.77 20.23
CA ASN A 177 -11.91 7.56 21.08
C ASN A 177 -13.22 7.47 20.29
N TYR A 178 -13.35 8.20 19.20
CA TYR A 178 -14.51 8.17 18.32
C TYR A 178 -14.61 6.82 17.59
N PHE A 179 -13.49 6.32 17.05
CA PHE A 179 -13.50 5.13 16.21
C PHE A 179 -13.25 3.81 16.94
N LYS A 180 -12.60 3.81 18.12
CA LYS A 180 -12.16 2.58 18.82
C LYS A 180 -13.29 1.58 19.12
N ASN A 181 -14.49 2.08 19.36
CA ASN A 181 -15.66 1.25 19.67
C ASN A 181 -16.38 0.73 18.42
N ILE A 182 -16.00 1.22 17.23
CA ILE A 182 -16.53 0.77 15.94
C ILE A 182 -15.52 -0.22 15.35
N THR A 183 -15.51 -1.46 15.85
CA THR A 183 -14.45 -2.45 15.58
C THR A 183 -14.08 -2.58 14.10
N PRO A 184 -15.02 -2.74 13.14
CA PRO A 184 -14.66 -2.89 11.72
C PRO A 184 -13.94 -1.66 11.15
N VAL A 185 -14.31 -0.47 11.63
CA VAL A 185 -13.69 0.80 11.23
C VAL A 185 -12.32 0.95 11.88
N TYR A 186 -12.22 0.63 13.18
CA TYR A 186 -10.95 0.72 13.89
C TYR A 186 -9.90 -0.26 13.34
N ASP A 187 -10.31 -1.46 12.94
CA ASP A 187 -9.45 -2.43 12.28
C ASP A 187 -8.98 -1.95 10.90
N LEU A 188 -9.84 -1.24 10.17
CA LEU A 188 -9.46 -0.62 8.90
C LEU A 188 -8.47 0.52 9.13
N ILE A 189 -8.66 1.36 10.14
CA ILE A 189 -7.69 2.42 10.52
C ILE A 189 -6.33 1.80 10.87
N LYS A 190 -6.30 0.74 11.69
CA LYS A 190 -5.07 -0.02 11.99
C LYS A 190 -4.42 -0.56 10.71
N SER A 191 -5.23 -1.08 9.79
CA SER A 191 -4.73 -1.59 8.50
C SER A 191 -4.13 -0.48 7.64
N LEU A 192 -4.76 0.69 7.57
CA LEU A 192 -4.25 1.84 6.82
C LEU A 192 -2.95 2.36 7.43
N TYR A 193 -2.89 2.48 8.75
CA TYR A 193 -1.66 2.83 9.47
C TYR A 193 -0.55 1.81 9.18
N LEU A 194 -0.80 0.51 9.35
CA LEU A 194 0.21 -0.52 9.06
C LEU A 194 0.68 -0.44 7.61
N GLY A 195 -0.24 -0.32 6.66
CA GLY A 195 0.06 -0.18 5.24
C GLY A 195 0.94 1.03 4.92
N SER A 196 0.71 2.16 5.60
CA SER A 196 1.53 3.37 5.44
C SER A 196 2.97 3.18 5.93
N ILE A 197 3.18 2.39 6.98
CA ILE A 197 4.53 2.04 7.45
C ILE A 197 5.19 1.07 6.48
N LEU A 198 4.44 0.07 6.00
CA LEU A 198 4.96 -0.92 5.05
C LEU A 198 5.40 -0.26 3.74
N SER A 199 4.68 0.74 3.23
CA SER A 199 5.08 1.45 2.00
C SER A 199 6.41 2.18 2.14
N GLU A 200 6.81 2.62 3.33
CA GLU A 200 8.11 3.27 3.53
C GLU A 200 9.29 2.33 3.25
N TYR A 201 9.10 1.00 3.35
CA TYR A 201 10.15 0.03 3.03
C TYR A 201 10.58 0.03 1.57
N ILE A 202 9.70 0.39 0.63
CA ILE A 202 10.05 0.45 -0.79
C ILE A 202 10.59 1.82 -1.21
N GLU A 203 10.22 2.87 -0.49
CA GLU A 203 10.66 4.24 -0.73
C GLU A 203 12.06 4.51 -0.16
N TYR A 204 12.57 3.64 0.73
CA TYR A 204 13.93 3.75 1.26
C TYR A 204 15.00 3.50 0.19
N THR A 205 15.53 4.59 -0.38
CA THR A 205 16.81 4.59 -1.09
C THR A 205 17.92 4.83 -0.06
N PRO A 206 18.85 3.88 0.17
CA PRO A 206 20.03 4.17 0.96
C PRO A 206 20.81 5.26 0.22
N SER A 207 20.86 6.46 0.80
CA SER A 207 21.78 7.49 0.36
C SER A 207 23.19 6.94 0.53
N THR A 208 23.89 6.68 -0.57
CA THR A 208 25.33 6.40 -0.56
C THR A 208 26.02 7.56 0.14
N ILE A 209 26.40 7.37 1.40
CA ILE A 209 27.34 8.25 2.07
C ILE A 209 28.63 8.08 1.29
N ALA A 210 29.00 9.07 0.48
CA ALA A 210 30.33 9.12 -0.10
C ALA A 210 31.31 9.21 1.07
N ILE A 211 31.99 8.10 1.36
CA ILE A 211 33.14 8.13 2.24
C ILE A 211 34.22 8.80 1.40
N SER A 212 34.46 10.08 1.66
CA SER A 212 35.62 10.80 1.14
C SER A 212 36.86 10.09 1.67
N THR A 213 37.47 9.25 0.85
CA THR A 213 38.83 8.74 1.05
C THR A 213 39.84 9.73 0.48
#